data_AF-A0A9D6CLT1-F1
#
_entry.id   AF-A0A9D6CLT1-F1
#
_cell.length_a   1.000
_cell.length_b   1.000
_cell.length_c   1.000
_cell.angle_alpha   90.00
_cell.angle_beta   90.00
_cell.angle_gamma   90.00
#
_symmetry.space_group_name_H-M   'P 1'
#
loop_
_entity.id
_entity.type
_entity.pdbx_description
1 polymer ?
#
loop_
_entity_poly.entity_id
_entity_poly.type
_entity_poly.pdbx_seq_one_letter_code
_entity_poly.pdbx_strand_id
1 'polypeptide(L)'
;MAIVLLALIAVLIGATLYLYMELRNTKTDMAAQFQTMSEQIAQLEGSVNRTSRVVDTSVQEVRGMVQEAESKIDQKASQVEQRVLGRTTSLAKEIEQTKTQHQQALAEVGGKITELNQVASQTDSKVGALSGRVDTVKTELTEAQAELEKAVADLKTVRGDLGVQSGLIATNSGELEALKRLGQRNYFEFSIRKTKEPQKVGRIQLRLRDTNDKKGLYTLEVMADDKTIEKKNKSLLEPVQFYVIGSKIPYEIVVNKMEKNHISGYLATPLDDEPRRAANDKP
;
A
#
# COMPACT_ATOMS: atom_id res chain seq x y z
N MET A 1 101.92 -0.85 141.91
CA MET A 1 102.33 -0.02 140.76
C MET A 1 102.69 -0.86 139.52
N ALA A 2 103.68 -1.77 139.58
CA ALA A 2 104.13 -2.52 138.39
C ALA A 2 103.08 -3.42 137.70
N ILE A 3 102.23 -4.13 138.47
CA ILE A 3 101.21 -5.04 137.91
C ILE A 3 100.12 -4.29 137.14
N VAL A 4 99.71 -3.12 137.63
CA VAL A 4 98.72 -2.26 136.97
C VAL A 4 99.26 -1.69 135.66
N LEU A 5 100.56 -1.34 135.62
CA LEU A 5 101.24 -0.88 134.41
C LEU A 5 101.30 -1.99 133.34
N LEU A 6 101.61 -3.22 133.72
CA LEU A 6 101.66 -4.37 132.80
C LEU A 6 100.28 -4.72 132.24
N ALA A 7 99.22 -4.66 133.04
CA ALA A 7 97.85 -4.86 132.58
C ALA A 7 97.42 -3.78 131.58
N LEU A 8 97.76 -2.51 131.82
CA LEU A 8 97.49 -1.42 130.88
C LEU A 8 98.24 -1.58 129.57
N ILE A 9 99.51 -2.01 129.61
CA ILE A 9 100.29 -2.31 128.40
C ILE A 9 99.65 -3.46 127.61
N ALA A 10 99.20 -4.53 128.27
CA ALA A 10 98.53 -5.64 127.60
C ALA A 10 97.22 -5.21 126.92
N VAL A 11 96.42 -4.36 127.56
CA VAL A 11 95.19 -3.79 126.98
C VAL A 11 95.53 -2.89 125.78
N LEU A 12 96.56 -2.05 125.87
CA LEU A 12 97.02 -1.21 124.76
C LEU A 12 97.54 -2.05 123.58
N ILE A 13 98.25 -3.14 123.83
CA ILE A 13 98.70 -4.07 122.78
C ILE A 13 97.48 -4.77 122.14
N GLY A 14 96.51 -5.22 122.95
CA GLY A 14 95.27 -5.81 122.44
C GLY A 14 94.47 -4.83 121.58
N ALA A 15 94.34 -3.57 122.01
CA ALA A 15 93.64 -2.53 121.27
C ALA A 15 94.35 -2.16 119.96
N THR A 16 95.69 -2.08 119.95
CA THR A 16 96.45 -1.81 118.73
C THR A 16 96.40 -2.98 117.74
N LEU A 17 96.44 -4.23 118.23
CA LEU A 17 96.24 -5.42 117.40
C LEU A 17 94.83 -5.49 116.81
N TYR A 18 93.80 -5.17 117.61
CA TYR A 18 92.42 -5.10 117.15
C TYR A 18 92.24 -4.00 116.08
N LEU A 19 92.73 -2.79 116.34
CA LEU A 19 92.72 -1.68 115.37
C LEU A 19 93.48 -2.03 114.09
N TYR A 20 94.62 -2.73 114.19
CA TYR A 20 95.38 -3.17 113.03
C TYR A 20 94.63 -4.23 112.22
N MET A 21 93.94 -5.16 112.89
CA MET A 21 93.17 -6.22 112.26
C MET A 21 91.90 -5.67 111.60
N GLU A 22 91.20 -4.74 112.24
CA GLU A 22 90.05 -4.04 111.67
C GLU A 22 90.47 -3.16 110.50
N LEU A 23 91.57 -2.42 110.60
CA LEU A 23 92.15 -1.66 109.48
C LEU A 23 92.55 -2.57 108.31
N ARG A 24 93.04 -3.78 108.58
CA ARG A 24 93.37 -4.77 107.55
C ARG A 24 92.10 -5.29 106.89
N ASN A 25 91.08 -5.65 107.67
CA ASN A 25 89.79 -6.11 107.15
C ASN A 25 89.13 -5.02 106.31
N THR A 26 89.06 -3.77 106.81
CA THR A 26 88.51 -2.63 106.04
C THR A 26 89.31 -2.38 104.77
N LYS A 27 90.65 -2.47 104.78
CA LYS A 27 91.46 -2.35 103.55
C LYS A 27 91.15 -3.47 102.55
N THR A 28 90.95 -4.69 103.04
CA THR A 28 90.57 -5.84 102.21
C THR A 28 89.16 -5.69 101.65
N ASP A 29 88.18 -5.29 102.46
CA ASP A 29 86.80 -5.03 102.04
C ASP A 29 86.74 -3.88 101.03
N MET A 30 87.50 -2.81 101.28
CA MET A 30 87.59 -1.68 100.38
C MET A 30 88.27 -2.08 99.06
N ALA A 31 89.31 -2.91 99.08
CA ALA A 31 89.91 -3.47 97.87
C ALA A 31 88.93 -4.37 97.10
N ALA A 32 88.14 -5.19 97.80
CA ALA A 32 87.10 -6.02 97.18
C ALA A 32 85.99 -5.16 96.56
N GLN A 33 85.54 -4.10 97.24
CA GLN A 33 84.57 -3.13 96.72
C GLN A 33 85.10 -2.39 95.48
N PHE A 34 86.36 -1.95 95.50
CA PHE A 34 86.99 -1.35 94.33
C PHE A 34 87.05 -2.30 93.14
N GLN A 35 87.32 -3.59 93.40
CA GLN A 35 87.35 -4.61 92.36
C GLN A 35 85.96 -4.85 91.77
N THR A 36 84.92 -5.01 92.61
CA THR A 36 83.53 -5.13 92.14
C THR A 36 83.07 -3.89 91.37
N MET A 37 83.43 -2.69 91.84
CA MET A 37 83.06 -1.44 91.16
C MET A 37 83.77 -1.31 89.80
N SER A 38 85.03 -1.72 89.71
CA SER A 38 85.78 -1.79 88.44
C SER A 38 85.14 -2.78 87.45
N GLU A 39 84.73 -3.96 87.93
CA GLU A 39 84.01 -4.95 87.12
C GLU A 39 82.64 -4.43 86.65
N GLN A 40 81.88 -3.74 87.49
CA GLN A 40 80.62 -3.11 87.11
C GLN A 40 80.80 -2.01 86.07
N ILE A 41 81.84 -1.16 86.20
CA ILE A 41 82.18 -0.15 85.20
C ILE A 41 82.54 -0.81 83.87
N ALA A 42 83.37 -1.85 83.87
CA ALA A 42 83.74 -2.58 82.66
C ALA A 42 82.52 -3.24 81.99
N GLN A 43 81.59 -3.81 82.77
CA GLN A 43 80.33 -4.35 82.25
C GLN A 43 79.42 -3.25 81.68
N LEU A 44 79.35 -2.10 82.35
CA LEU A 44 78.56 -0.95 81.91
C LEU A 44 79.10 -0.38 80.60
N GLU A 45 80.42 -0.15 80.51
CA GLU A 45 81.09 0.26 79.28
C GLU A 45 80.86 -0.75 78.15
N GLY A 46 80.95 -2.05 78.44
CA GLY A 46 80.62 -3.11 77.50
C GLY A 46 79.15 -3.06 77.02
N SER A 47 78.21 -2.80 77.92
CA SER A 47 76.78 -2.68 77.60
C SER A 47 76.47 -1.43 76.78
N VAL A 48 77.08 -0.29 77.11
CA VAL A 48 76.93 0.98 76.39
C VAL A 48 77.48 0.85 74.98
N ASN A 49 78.65 0.23 74.80
CA ASN A 49 79.23 -0.02 73.49
C ASN A 49 78.38 -0.96 72.62
N ARG A 50 77.77 -2.00 73.22
CA ARG A 50 76.83 -2.89 72.52
C ARG A 50 75.57 -2.14 72.10
N THR A 51 74.97 -1.39 73.01
CA THR A 51 73.76 -0.59 72.73
C THR A 51 74.03 0.47 71.66
N SER A 52 75.17 1.16 71.72
CA SER A 52 75.57 2.14 70.69
C SER A 52 75.63 1.50 69.31
N ARG A 53 76.26 0.32 69.18
CA ARG A 53 76.32 -0.41 67.90
C ARG A 53 74.95 -0.85 67.40
N VAL A 54 74.07 -1.30 68.29
CA VAL A 54 72.69 -1.67 67.94
C VAL A 54 71.93 -0.44 67.45
N VAL A 55 72.02 0.69 68.16
CA VAL A 55 71.38 1.95 67.74
C VAL A 55 71.92 2.40 66.38
N ASP A 56 73.23 2.38 66.17
CA ASP A 56 73.83 2.75 64.89
C ASP A 56 73.34 1.86 63.74
N THR A 57 73.24 0.55 64.00
CA THR A 57 72.74 -0.42 63.01
C THR A 57 71.25 -0.21 62.72
N SER A 58 70.42 -0.02 63.75
CA SER A 58 69.00 0.27 63.59
C SER A 58 68.75 1.61 62.89
N VAL A 59 69.57 2.63 63.16
CA VAL A 59 69.49 3.91 62.44
C VAL A 59 69.87 3.74 60.96
N GLN A 60 70.90 2.94 60.66
CA GLN A 60 71.25 2.62 59.27
C GLN A 60 70.14 1.83 58.57
N GLU A 61 69.53 0.85 59.24
CA GLU A 61 68.42 0.07 58.73
C GLU A 61 67.19 0.93 58.45
N VAL A 62 66.80 1.79 59.40
CA VAL A 62 65.69 2.73 59.21
C VAL A 62 65.97 3.70 58.06
N ARG A 63 67.20 4.22 57.94
CA ARG A 63 67.59 5.06 56.79
C ARG A 63 67.48 4.30 55.47
N GLY A 64 67.90 3.04 55.42
CA GLY A 64 67.76 2.17 54.26
C GLY A 64 66.29 1.94 53.88
N MET A 65 65.45 1.63 54.87
CA MET A 65 64.00 1.46 54.66
C MET A 65 63.33 2.74 54.17
N VAL A 66 63.71 3.90 54.70
CA VAL A 66 63.19 5.21 54.25
C VAL A 66 63.60 5.48 52.80
N GLN A 67 64.87 5.28 52.44
CA GLN A 67 65.33 5.46 51.06
C GLN A 67 64.63 4.50 50.08
N GLU A 68 64.41 3.25 50.47
CA GLU A 68 63.67 2.29 49.66
C GLU A 68 62.19 2.69 49.51
N ALA A 69 61.58 3.17 50.59
CA ALA A 69 60.20 3.67 50.58
C ALA A 69 60.06 4.89 49.67
N GLU A 70 60.98 5.86 49.75
CA GLU A 70 61.04 7.04 48.88
C GLU A 70 61.17 6.63 47.40
N SER A 71 62.11 5.73 47.08
CA SER A 71 62.28 5.23 45.71
C SER A 71 61.03 4.52 45.17
N LYS A 72 60.36 3.71 46.00
CA LYS A 72 59.08 3.06 45.63
C LYS A 72 57.95 4.07 45.43
N ILE A 73 57.90 5.12 46.25
CA ILE A 73 56.91 6.20 46.12
C ILE A 73 57.15 6.94 44.81
N ASP A 74 58.38 7.33 44.48
CA ASP A 74 58.72 8.04 43.25
C ASP A 74 58.39 7.21 42.00
N GLN A 75 58.73 5.92 42.01
CA GLN A 75 58.38 5.01 40.91
C GLN A 75 56.86 4.89 40.74
N LYS A 76 56.11 4.76 41.84
CA LYS A 76 54.65 4.69 41.77
C LYS A 76 54.02 6.01 41.35
N ALA A 77 54.52 7.14 41.83
CA ALA A 77 54.08 8.46 41.43
C ALA A 77 54.27 8.67 39.93
N SER A 78 55.46 8.37 39.40
CA SER A 78 55.76 8.46 37.97
C SER A 78 54.86 7.53 37.13
N GLN A 79 54.62 6.29 37.58
CA GLN A 79 53.69 5.38 36.89
C GLN A 79 52.25 5.87 36.90
N VAL A 80 51.81 6.50 37.99
CA VAL A 80 50.47 7.10 38.09
C VAL A 80 50.37 8.28 37.15
N GLU A 81 51.35 9.18 37.13
CA GLU A 81 51.41 10.31 36.20
C GLU A 81 51.36 9.85 34.74
N GLN A 82 52.18 8.87 34.36
CA GLN A 82 52.16 8.31 33.00
C GLN A 82 50.81 7.67 32.65
N ARG A 83 50.20 6.95 33.58
CA ARG A 83 48.86 6.35 33.38
C ARG A 83 47.77 7.42 33.25
N VAL A 84 47.83 8.49 34.05
CA VAL A 84 46.88 9.60 33.99
C VAL A 84 47.04 10.36 32.68
N LEU A 85 48.26 10.70 32.26
CA LEU A 85 48.55 11.38 31.00
C LEU A 85 48.14 10.53 29.79
N GLY A 86 48.45 9.23 29.82
CA GLY A 86 48.05 8.28 28.78
C GLY A 86 46.53 8.17 28.65
N ARG A 87 45.81 8.01 29.77
CA ARG A 87 44.33 7.98 29.78
C ARG A 87 43.71 9.30 29.35
N THR A 88 44.25 10.43 29.78
CA THR A 88 43.76 11.76 29.38
C THR A 88 43.90 11.95 27.88
N THR A 89 45.03 11.54 27.31
CA THR A 89 45.27 11.62 25.87
C THR A 89 44.36 10.67 25.08
N SER A 90 44.15 9.44 25.56
CA SER A 90 43.25 8.49 24.90
C SER A 90 41.80 8.95 24.94
N LEU A 91 41.34 9.46 26.09
CA LEU A 91 40.00 10.03 26.26
C LEU A 91 39.80 11.25 25.36
N ALA A 92 40.78 12.16 25.28
CA ALA A 92 40.71 13.30 24.37
C ALA A 92 40.58 12.87 22.91
N LYS A 93 41.33 11.84 22.49
CA LYS A 93 41.23 11.28 21.14
C LYS A 93 39.88 10.61 20.87
N GLU A 94 39.36 9.85 21.83
CA GLU A 94 38.06 9.19 21.73
C GLU A 94 36.93 10.22 21.64
N ILE A 95 36.96 11.26 22.46
CA ILE A 95 36.00 12.37 22.41
C ILE A 95 36.01 13.05 21.04
N GLU A 96 37.19 13.33 20.47
CA GLU A 96 37.28 13.98 19.15
C GLU A 96 36.79 13.06 18.02
N GLN A 97 37.09 11.76 18.10
CA GLN A 97 36.58 10.76 17.16
C GLN A 97 35.05 10.65 17.24
N THR A 98 34.50 10.52 18.45
CA THR A 98 33.06 10.47 18.69
C THR A 98 32.37 11.74 18.23
N LYS A 99 32.95 12.92 18.48
CA LYS A 99 32.43 14.20 17.98
C LYS A 99 32.40 14.24 16.45
N THR A 100 33.47 13.81 15.79
CA THR A 100 33.55 13.76 14.32
C THR A 100 32.51 12.78 13.75
N GLN A 101 32.37 11.60 14.34
CA GLN A 101 31.36 10.61 13.96
C GLN A 101 29.94 11.15 14.13
N HIS A 102 29.64 11.80 15.25
CA HIS A 102 28.34 12.44 15.46
C HIS A 102 28.07 13.55 14.46
N GLN A 103 29.06 14.38 14.14
CA GLN A 103 28.90 15.44 13.16
C GLN A 103 28.65 14.90 11.75
N GLN A 104 29.35 13.83 11.36
CA GLN A 104 29.11 13.12 10.09
C GLN A 104 27.71 12.49 10.05
N ALA A 105 27.30 11.81 11.14
CA ALA A 105 25.97 11.23 11.25
C ALA A 105 24.86 12.28 11.18
N LEU A 106 25.05 13.44 11.84
CA LEU A 106 24.11 14.56 11.76
C LEU A 106 24.02 15.14 10.34
N ALA A 107 25.14 15.26 9.63
CA ALA A 107 25.14 15.70 8.23
C ALA A 107 24.43 14.70 7.32
N GLU A 108 24.66 13.39 7.51
CA GLU A 108 24.00 12.33 6.75
C GLU A 108 22.48 12.31 7.01
N VAL A 109 22.07 12.42 8.28
CA VAL A 109 20.66 12.51 8.65
C VAL A 109 20.01 13.77 8.07
N GLY A 110 20.69 14.92 8.11
CA GLY A 110 20.22 16.15 7.48
C GLY A 110 20.04 16.02 5.96
N GLY A 111 20.96 15.32 5.28
CA GLY A 111 20.85 14.98 3.87
C GLY A 111 19.62 14.10 3.58
N LYS A 112 19.44 13.01 4.33
CA LYS A 112 18.29 12.10 4.19
C LYS A 112 16.96 12.80 4.46
N ILE A 113 16.88 13.70 5.44
CA ILE A 113 15.67 14.49 5.71
C ILE A 113 15.35 15.41 4.52
N THR A 114 16.37 16.04 3.91
CA THR A 114 16.18 16.90 2.74
C THR A 114 15.66 16.10 1.55
N GLU A 115 16.25 14.94 1.28
CA GLU A 115 15.80 14.01 0.23
C GLU A 115 14.37 13.53 0.49
N LEU A 116 14.07 13.13 1.72
CA LEU A 116 12.74 12.68 2.11
C LEU A 116 11.68 13.78 1.92
N ASN A 117 11.98 15.03 2.28
CA ASN A 117 11.09 16.17 2.05
C ASN A 117 10.86 16.43 0.57
N GLN A 118 11.90 16.27 -0.27
CA GLN A 118 11.77 16.41 -1.72
C GLN A 118 10.89 15.30 -2.31
N VAL A 119 11.09 14.05 -1.90
CA VAL A 119 10.26 12.90 -2.30
C VAL A 119 8.81 13.08 -1.84
N ALA A 120 8.60 13.56 -0.62
CA ALA A 120 7.27 13.84 -0.08
C ALA A 120 6.55 14.92 -0.91
N SER A 121 7.21 16.04 -1.21
CA SER A 121 6.64 17.11 -2.06
C SER A 121 6.32 16.66 -3.48
N GLN A 122 7.21 15.85 -4.09
CA GLN A 122 6.94 15.26 -5.41
C GLN A 122 5.77 14.28 -5.39
N THR A 123 5.66 13.50 -4.32
CA THR A 123 4.56 12.54 -4.14
C THR A 123 3.24 13.27 -3.96
N ASP A 124 3.22 14.32 -3.13
CA ASP A 124 2.02 15.15 -2.90
C ASP A 124 1.54 15.80 -4.21
N SER A 125 2.47 16.30 -5.03
CA SER A 125 2.17 16.83 -6.36
C SER A 125 1.59 15.77 -7.31
N LYS A 126 2.16 14.55 -7.31
CA LYS A 126 1.65 13.43 -8.12
C LYS A 126 0.28 12.95 -7.67
N VAL A 127 0.03 12.92 -6.35
CA VAL A 127 -1.27 12.57 -5.77
C VAL A 127 -2.32 13.61 -6.14
N GLY A 128 -2.00 14.90 -6.03
CA GLY A 128 -2.89 15.98 -6.49
C GLY A 128 -3.22 15.88 -7.98
N ALA A 129 -2.21 15.63 -8.83
CA ALA A 129 -2.42 15.43 -10.27
C ALA A 129 -3.27 14.18 -10.57
N LEU A 130 -3.06 13.08 -9.84
CA LEU A 130 -3.85 11.87 -9.99
C LEU A 130 -5.31 12.09 -9.55
N SER A 131 -5.53 12.78 -8.43
CA SER A 131 -6.88 13.15 -7.98
C SER A 131 -7.62 13.95 -9.06
N GLY A 132 -6.97 14.98 -9.62
CA GLY A 132 -7.55 15.75 -10.71
C GLY A 132 -7.88 14.90 -11.94
N ARG A 133 -7.00 13.98 -12.34
CA ARG A 133 -7.29 13.03 -13.43
C ARG A 133 -8.46 12.11 -13.13
N VAL A 134 -8.60 11.64 -11.89
CA VAL A 134 -9.72 10.79 -11.47
C VAL A 134 -11.03 11.58 -11.52
N ASP A 135 -11.04 12.84 -11.10
CA ASP A 135 -12.21 13.71 -11.19
C ASP A 135 -12.61 14.00 -12.64
N THR A 136 -11.63 14.23 -13.52
CA THR A 136 -11.87 14.35 -14.97
C THR A 136 -12.47 13.08 -15.54
N VAL A 137 -11.86 11.91 -15.29
CA VAL A 137 -12.36 10.62 -15.80
C VAL A 137 -13.78 10.33 -15.28
N LYS A 138 -14.08 10.68 -14.02
CA LYS A 138 -15.42 10.53 -13.45
C LYS A 138 -16.44 11.41 -14.17
N THR A 139 -16.05 12.63 -14.54
CA THR A 139 -16.88 13.56 -15.31
C THR A 139 -17.13 13.03 -16.72
N GLU A 140 -16.05 12.68 -17.44
CA GLU A 140 -16.12 12.10 -18.79
C GLU A 140 -16.96 10.81 -18.82
N LEU A 141 -16.85 9.95 -17.80
CA LEU A 141 -17.65 8.74 -17.70
C LEU A 141 -19.15 9.04 -17.53
N THR A 142 -19.49 10.06 -16.74
CA THR A 142 -20.88 10.49 -16.53
C THR A 142 -21.46 11.07 -17.83
N GLU A 143 -20.68 11.87 -18.54
CA GLU A 143 -21.06 12.44 -19.85
C GLU A 143 -21.24 11.33 -20.89
N ALA A 144 -20.32 10.37 -20.98
CA ALA A 144 -20.42 9.24 -21.88
C ALA A 144 -21.64 8.34 -21.57
N GLN A 145 -21.97 8.14 -20.29
CA GLN A 145 -23.20 7.44 -19.89
C GLN A 145 -24.46 8.18 -20.36
N ALA A 146 -24.52 9.49 -20.18
CA ALA A 146 -25.64 10.30 -20.65
C ALA A 146 -25.78 10.30 -22.18
N GLU A 147 -24.66 10.37 -22.90
CA GLU A 147 -24.66 10.29 -24.37
C GLU A 147 -25.10 8.90 -24.86
N LEU A 148 -24.68 7.83 -24.18
CA LEU A 148 -25.12 6.47 -24.48
C LEU A 148 -26.63 6.30 -24.25
N GLU A 149 -27.17 6.84 -23.15
CA GLU A 149 -28.62 6.83 -22.89
C GLU A 149 -29.40 7.55 -23.98
N LYS A 150 -28.90 8.71 -24.42
CA LYS A 150 -29.48 9.47 -25.54
C LYS A 150 -29.44 8.68 -26.84
N ALA A 151 -28.30 8.08 -27.19
CA ALA A 151 -28.16 7.25 -28.38
C ALA A 151 -29.11 6.03 -28.36
N VAL A 152 -29.29 5.40 -27.20
CA VAL A 152 -30.26 4.31 -27.03
C VAL A 152 -31.69 4.80 -27.24
N ALA A 153 -32.05 5.98 -26.74
CA ALA A 153 -33.36 6.58 -26.97
C ALA A 153 -33.59 6.93 -28.45
N ASP A 154 -32.59 7.49 -29.12
CA ASP A 154 -32.64 7.82 -30.55
C ASP A 154 -32.78 6.54 -31.39
N LEU A 155 -32.01 5.48 -31.11
CA LEU A 155 -32.12 4.19 -31.78
C LEU A 155 -33.49 3.53 -31.57
N LYS A 156 -34.08 3.64 -30.37
CA LYS A 156 -35.46 3.16 -30.13
C LYS A 156 -36.47 3.92 -30.99
N THR A 157 -36.30 5.24 -31.13
CA THR A 157 -37.16 6.10 -31.95
C THR A 157 -37.02 5.75 -33.43
N VAL A 158 -35.80 5.68 -33.95
CA VAL A 158 -35.50 5.32 -35.35
C VAL A 158 -36.01 3.91 -35.66
N ARG A 159 -35.82 2.95 -34.75
CA ARG A 159 -36.37 1.59 -34.91
C ARG A 159 -37.90 1.59 -34.95
N GLY A 160 -38.56 2.45 -34.18
CA GLY A 160 -40.01 2.64 -34.21
C GLY A 160 -40.47 3.21 -35.56
N ASP A 161 -39.82 4.26 -36.03
CA ASP A 161 -40.22 5.01 -37.24
C ASP A 161 -39.99 4.19 -38.53
N LEU A 162 -38.87 3.44 -38.60
CA LEU A 162 -38.60 2.51 -39.70
C LEU A 162 -39.57 1.31 -39.72
N GLY A 163 -40.22 0.98 -38.60
CA GLY A 163 -41.26 -0.05 -38.53
C GLY A 163 -42.61 0.41 -39.09
N VAL A 164 -42.84 1.72 -39.23
CA VAL A 164 -44.14 2.30 -39.60
C VAL A 164 -44.17 2.82 -41.05
N GLN A 165 -43.02 3.19 -41.63
CA GLN A 165 -42.98 3.97 -42.88
C GLN A 165 -42.68 3.20 -44.19
N SER A 166 -42.36 1.91 -44.15
CA SER A 166 -42.22 1.10 -45.37
C SER A 166 -43.53 0.36 -45.67
N GLY A 167 -44.19 0.70 -46.78
CA GLY A 167 -45.51 0.22 -47.20
C GLY A 167 -45.82 -1.23 -46.82
N LEU A 168 -46.76 -1.39 -45.89
CA LEU A 168 -47.18 -2.67 -45.35
C LEU A 168 -47.85 -3.52 -46.44
N ILE A 169 -47.07 -4.37 -47.10
CA ILE A 169 -47.59 -5.42 -47.98
C ILE A 169 -47.81 -6.66 -47.12
N ALA A 170 -49.07 -7.04 -46.89
CA ALA A 170 -49.36 -8.29 -46.21
C ALA A 170 -48.94 -9.49 -47.06
N THR A 171 -48.02 -10.29 -46.54
CA THR A 171 -47.52 -11.51 -47.20
C THR A 171 -48.31 -12.76 -46.78
N ASN A 172 -49.04 -12.68 -45.66
CA ASN A 172 -49.88 -13.76 -45.12
C ASN A 172 -51.21 -13.23 -44.55
N SER A 173 -52.11 -14.14 -44.21
CA SER A 173 -53.45 -13.80 -43.69
C SER A 173 -53.41 -13.04 -42.36
N GLY A 174 -52.45 -13.34 -41.48
CA GLY A 174 -52.30 -12.63 -40.19
C GLY A 174 -51.90 -11.17 -40.37
N GLU A 175 -50.99 -10.89 -41.30
CA GLU A 175 -50.59 -9.52 -41.67
C GLU A 175 -51.72 -8.76 -42.35
N LEU A 176 -52.56 -9.43 -43.14
CA LEU A 176 -53.72 -8.81 -43.76
C LEU A 176 -54.80 -8.45 -42.74
N GLU A 177 -55.01 -9.29 -41.73
CA GLU A 177 -55.87 -8.95 -40.59
C GLU A 177 -55.33 -7.76 -39.79
N ALA A 178 -54.01 -7.60 -39.69
CA ALA A 178 -53.41 -6.41 -39.11
C ALA A 178 -53.69 -5.15 -39.95
N LEU A 179 -53.58 -5.25 -41.27
CA LEU A 179 -53.94 -4.15 -42.19
C LEU A 179 -55.43 -3.78 -42.10
N LYS A 180 -56.33 -4.76 -42.01
CA LYS A 180 -57.77 -4.51 -41.80
C LYS A 180 -58.02 -3.76 -40.49
N ARG A 181 -57.32 -4.10 -39.40
CA ARG A 181 -57.43 -3.38 -38.11
C ARG A 181 -56.91 -1.94 -38.16
N LEU A 182 -55.96 -1.63 -39.03
CA LEU A 182 -55.47 -0.25 -39.23
C LEU A 182 -56.52 0.67 -39.87
N GLY A 183 -57.54 0.11 -40.54
CA GLY A 183 -58.74 0.85 -40.97
C GLY A 183 -58.53 1.86 -42.10
N GLN A 184 -57.37 1.87 -42.76
CA GLN A 184 -57.03 2.89 -43.77
C GLN A 184 -57.58 2.57 -45.17
N ARG A 185 -57.90 1.30 -45.45
CA ARG A 185 -58.42 0.79 -46.75
C ARG A 185 -59.31 -0.43 -46.53
N ASN A 186 -60.20 -0.68 -47.49
CA ASN A 186 -61.03 -1.89 -47.52
C ASN A 186 -60.29 -3.02 -48.25
N TYR A 187 -60.06 -4.15 -47.58
CA TYR A 187 -59.29 -5.28 -48.12
C TYR A 187 -60.18 -6.49 -48.42
N PHE A 188 -60.16 -6.96 -49.68
CA PHE A 188 -60.90 -8.13 -50.13
C PHE A 188 -59.95 -9.24 -50.57
N GLU A 189 -59.94 -10.35 -49.85
CA GLU A 189 -59.16 -11.53 -50.23
C GLU A 189 -59.76 -12.23 -51.45
N PHE A 190 -58.90 -12.75 -52.31
CA PHE A 190 -59.32 -13.53 -53.46
C PHE A 190 -58.40 -14.72 -53.69
N SER A 191 -58.97 -15.73 -54.34
CA SER A 191 -58.29 -16.93 -54.78
C SER A 191 -58.90 -17.31 -56.13
N ILE A 192 -58.12 -17.16 -57.21
CA ILE A 192 -58.60 -17.21 -58.60
C ILE A 192 -57.87 -18.33 -59.34
N ARG A 193 -58.62 -19.17 -60.06
CA ARG A 193 -58.09 -20.18 -60.98
C ARG A 193 -58.23 -19.71 -62.43
N LYS A 194 -57.33 -20.14 -63.31
CA LYS A 194 -57.39 -19.83 -64.75
C LYS A 194 -58.63 -20.48 -65.37
N THR A 195 -59.66 -19.67 -65.59
CA THR A 195 -60.94 -20.08 -66.19
C THR A 195 -61.39 -19.04 -67.22
N LYS A 196 -62.41 -19.37 -68.01
CA LYS A 196 -62.95 -18.44 -69.02
C LYS A 196 -63.79 -17.32 -68.37
N GLU A 197 -64.43 -17.61 -67.24
CA GLU A 197 -65.33 -16.71 -66.54
C GLU A 197 -64.57 -15.84 -65.54
N PRO A 198 -64.83 -14.52 -65.49
CA PRO A 198 -64.21 -13.65 -64.50
C PRO A 198 -64.84 -13.82 -63.10
N GLN A 199 -64.01 -13.75 -62.06
CA GLN A 199 -64.44 -13.86 -60.67
C GLN A 199 -64.66 -12.47 -60.06
N LYS A 200 -65.80 -12.24 -59.43
CA LYS A 200 -66.09 -10.97 -58.75
C LYS A 200 -65.31 -10.85 -57.44
N VAL A 201 -64.62 -9.74 -57.24
CA VAL A 201 -63.87 -9.40 -56.02
C VAL A 201 -64.21 -7.95 -55.66
N GLY A 202 -64.97 -7.74 -54.59
CA GLY A 202 -65.53 -6.41 -54.30
C GLY A 202 -66.43 -5.91 -55.45
N ARG A 203 -66.12 -4.73 -55.99
CA ARG A 203 -66.86 -4.09 -57.09
C ARG A 203 -66.28 -4.35 -58.49
N ILE A 204 -65.16 -5.06 -58.58
CA ILE A 204 -64.50 -5.40 -59.85
C ILE A 204 -64.65 -6.89 -60.16
N GLN A 205 -64.31 -7.26 -61.38
CA GLN A 205 -64.10 -8.66 -61.74
C GLN A 205 -62.66 -8.89 -62.17
N LEU A 206 -62.11 -10.02 -61.74
CA LEU A 206 -60.73 -10.41 -62.00
C LEU A 206 -60.70 -11.74 -62.75
N ARG A 207 -59.88 -11.80 -63.80
CA ARG A 207 -59.65 -13.02 -64.57
C ARG A 207 -58.16 -13.31 -64.74
N LEU A 208 -57.74 -14.47 -64.29
CA LEU A 208 -56.37 -14.94 -64.49
C LEU A 208 -56.18 -15.37 -65.95
N ARG A 209 -55.30 -14.68 -66.68
CA ARG A 209 -54.98 -14.99 -68.08
C ARG A 209 -53.82 -15.95 -68.21
N ASP A 210 -52.77 -15.75 -67.41
CA ASP A 210 -51.59 -16.60 -67.47
C ASP A 210 -50.78 -16.60 -66.17
N THR A 211 -50.05 -17.69 -65.92
CA THR A 211 -49.13 -17.86 -64.78
C THR A 211 -47.84 -18.53 -65.28
N ASN A 212 -46.71 -17.96 -64.91
CA ASN A 212 -45.37 -18.51 -65.16
C ASN A 212 -44.65 -18.69 -63.84
N ASP A 213 -44.92 -19.81 -63.17
CA ASP A 213 -44.38 -20.13 -61.85
C ASP A 213 -42.84 -20.11 -61.82
N LYS A 214 -42.18 -20.53 -62.92
CA LYS A 214 -40.71 -20.54 -63.02
C LYS A 214 -40.10 -19.13 -63.00
N LYS A 215 -40.83 -18.13 -63.49
CA LYS A 215 -40.38 -16.73 -63.49
C LYS A 215 -41.10 -15.88 -62.44
N GLY A 216 -42.05 -16.46 -61.70
CA GLY A 216 -42.88 -15.74 -60.72
C GLY A 216 -43.75 -14.64 -61.34
N LEU A 217 -44.14 -14.78 -62.62
CA LEU A 217 -44.90 -13.77 -63.35
C LEU A 217 -46.34 -14.23 -63.61
N TYR A 218 -47.31 -13.36 -63.42
CA TYR A 218 -48.71 -13.60 -63.78
C TYR A 218 -49.24 -12.51 -64.71
N THR A 219 -50.30 -12.84 -65.46
CA THR A 219 -51.07 -11.87 -66.23
C THR A 219 -52.51 -11.91 -65.76
N LEU A 220 -53.00 -10.77 -65.28
CA LEU A 220 -54.34 -10.60 -64.74
C LEU A 220 -55.12 -9.64 -65.62
N GLU A 221 -56.37 -9.95 -65.89
CA GLU A 221 -57.30 -9.03 -66.52
C GLU A 221 -58.26 -8.49 -65.45
N VAL A 222 -58.34 -7.17 -65.40
CA VAL A 222 -59.14 -6.42 -64.42
C VAL A 222 -60.29 -5.76 -65.17
N MET A 223 -61.52 -6.04 -64.75
CA MET A 223 -62.74 -5.47 -65.32
C MET A 223 -63.40 -4.58 -64.27
N ALA A 224 -63.51 -3.30 -64.57
CA ALA A 224 -64.13 -2.29 -63.71
C ALA A 224 -64.85 -1.24 -64.58
N ASP A 225 -66.09 -0.89 -64.23
CA ASP A 225 -66.90 0.16 -64.88
C ASP A 225 -66.84 0.14 -66.42
N ASP A 226 -67.20 -0.99 -67.02
CA ASP A 226 -67.22 -1.23 -68.48
C ASP A 226 -65.85 -1.14 -69.19
N LYS A 227 -64.76 -1.04 -68.44
CA LYS A 227 -63.38 -1.11 -68.95
C LYS A 227 -62.69 -2.39 -68.52
N THR A 228 -62.00 -3.00 -69.49
CA THR A 228 -61.16 -4.17 -69.28
C THR A 228 -59.70 -3.77 -69.46
N ILE A 229 -58.88 -4.01 -68.44
CA ILE A 229 -57.46 -3.66 -68.41
C ILE A 229 -56.65 -4.94 -68.20
N GLU A 230 -55.72 -5.23 -69.10
CA GLU A 230 -54.76 -6.31 -68.92
C GLU A 230 -53.52 -5.82 -68.15
N LYS A 231 -53.18 -6.53 -67.07
CA LYS A 231 -51.97 -6.34 -66.26
C LYS A 231 -51.03 -7.51 -66.55
N LYS A 232 -50.19 -7.32 -67.56
CA LYS A 232 -49.28 -8.34 -68.09
C LYS A 232 -47.97 -8.45 -67.31
N ASN A 233 -47.48 -9.67 -67.13
CA ASN A 233 -46.17 -10.00 -66.55
C ASN A 233 -45.89 -9.30 -65.21
N LYS A 234 -46.82 -9.40 -64.27
CA LYS A 234 -46.69 -8.84 -62.91
C LYS A 234 -46.09 -9.85 -61.95
N SER A 235 -45.30 -9.36 -60.99
CA SER A 235 -44.61 -10.18 -60.00
C SER A 235 -45.44 -10.36 -58.72
N LEU A 236 -45.15 -11.41 -57.96
CA LEU A 236 -45.67 -11.57 -56.60
C LEU A 236 -45.27 -10.39 -55.71
N LEU A 237 -46.13 -10.09 -54.73
CA LEU A 237 -45.93 -9.03 -53.73
C LEU A 237 -45.71 -7.64 -54.31
N GLU A 238 -46.07 -7.42 -55.58
CA GLU A 238 -46.07 -6.11 -56.22
C GLU A 238 -47.49 -5.54 -56.19
N PRO A 239 -47.71 -4.32 -55.66
CA PRO A 239 -49.01 -3.66 -55.73
C PRO A 239 -49.30 -3.20 -57.16
N VAL A 240 -50.27 -3.86 -57.80
CA VAL A 240 -50.72 -3.52 -59.14
C VAL A 240 -51.85 -2.50 -59.06
N GLN A 241 -51.50 -1.25 -59.31
CA GLN A 241 -52.43 -0.12 -59.20
C GLN A 241 -53.28 0.07 -60.46
N PHE A 242 -54.55 0.42 -60.28
CA PHE A 242 -55.46 0.84 -61.35
C PHE A 242 -56.56 1.76 -60.81
N TYR A 243 -57.14 2.57 -61.69
CA TYR A 243 -58.20 3.51 -61.33
C TYR A 243 -59.56 3.00 -61.77
N VAL A 244 -60.55 3.26 -60.93
CA VAL A 244 -61.98 2.97 -61.13
C VAL A 244 -62.71 4.32 -61.18
N ILE A 245 -63.79 4.43 -61.96
CA ILE A 245 -64.44 5.72 -62.19
C ILE A 245 -65.11 6.17 -60.90
N GLY A 246 -64.77 7.36 -60.42
CA GLY A 246 -65.31 7.94 -59.17
C GLY A 246 -64.40 7.83 -57.96
N SER A 247 -63.27 7.11 -58.02
CA SER A 247 -62.28 7.08 -56.93
C SER A 247 -61.10 8.03 -57.18
N LYS A 248 -60.72 8.80 -56.16
CA LYS A 248 -59.48 9.61 -56.15
C LYS A 248 -58.24 8.80 -55.75
N ILE A 249 -58.43 7.66 -55.10
CA ILE A 249 -57.35 6.78 -54.62
C ILE A 249 -57.34 5.52 -55.51
N PRO A 250 -56.18 5.10 -56.05
CA PRO A 250 -56.13 3.91 -56.89
C PRO A 250 -56.49 2.65 -56.09
N TYR A 251 -57.13 1.72 -56.77
CA TYR A 251 -57.26 0.34 -56.29
C TYR A 251 -55.92 -0.37 -56.46
N GLU A 252 -55.59 -1.26 -55.53
CA GLU A 252 -54.36 -2.04 -55.59
C GLU A 252 -54.64 -3.53 -55.48
N ILE A 253 -54.10 -4.31 -56.40
CA ILE A 253 -54.12 -5.77 -56.31
C ILE A 253 -52.74 -6.23 -55.89
N VAL A 254 -52.68 -7.02 -54.83
CA VAL A 254 -51.46 -7.70 -54.40
C VAL A 254 -51.70 -9.19 -54.47
N VAL A 255 -50.87 -9.88 -55.25
CA VAL A 255 -50.84 -11.34 -55.30
C VAL A 255 -49.73 -11.82 -54.37
N ASN A 256 -50.06 -12.57 -53.33
CA ASN A 256 -49.10 -13.06 -52.34
C ASN A 256 -48.66 -14.50 -52.60
N LYS A 257 -49.50 -15.30 -53.28
CA LYS A 257 -49.21 -16.69 -53.64
C LYS A 257 -49.59 -16.97 -55.08
N MET A 258 -48.76 -17.76 -55.75
CA MET A 258 -48.99 -18.23 -57.11
C MET A 258 -48.59 -19.70 -57.22
N GLU A 259 -49.46 -20.45 -57.88
CA GLU A 259 -49.28 -21.83 -58.28
C GLU A 259 -49.68 -21.96 -59.75
N LYS A 260 -49.43 -23.13 -60.34
CA LYS A 260 -49.77 -23.37 -61.74
C LYS A 260 -51.26 -23.12 -62.00
N ASN A 261 -51.57 -22.13 -62.83
CA ASN A 261 -52.93 -21.70 -63.18
C ASN A 261 -53.76 -21.20 -61.99
N HIS A 262 -53.14 -20.80 -60.88
CA HIS A 262 -53.83 -20.36 -59.68
C HIS A 262 -53.09 -19.25 -58.96
N ILE A 263 -53.81 -18.23 -58.49
CA ILE A 263 -53.25 -17.15 -57.68
C ILE A 263 -54.14 -16.85 -56.47
N SER A 264 -53.52 -16.42 -55.39
CA SER A 264 -54.20 -15.89 -54.21
C SER A 264 -53.59 -14.56 -53.80
N GLY A 265 -54.43 -13.69 -53.24
CA GLY A 265 -54.04 -12.33 -52.94
C GLY A 265 -55.18 -11.53 -52.34
N TYR A 266 -55.05 -10.21 -52.38
CA TYR A 266 -56.10 -9.30 -51.94
C TYR A 266 -56.18 -8.06 -52.82
N LEU A 267 -57.36 -7.48 -52.84
CA LEU A 267 -57.68 -6.21 -53.43
C LEU A 267 -57.81 -5.17 -52.31
N ALA A 268 -56.97 -4.16 -52.31
CA ALA A 268 -57.10 -2.99 -51.46
C ALA A 268 -57.86 -1.89 -52.21
N THR A 269 -58.91 -1.38 -51.58
CA THR A 269 -59.82 -0.36 -52.14
C THR A 269 -59.93 0.82 -51.17
N PRO A 270 -60.30 2.01 -51.65
CA PRO A 270 -60.53 3.17 -50.79
C PRO A 270 -61.63 2.87 -49.76
N LEU A 271 -61.55 3.48 -48.58
CA LEU A 271 -62.53 3.28 -47.50
C LEU A 271 -63.93 3.72 -47.91
N ASP A 272 -64.03 4.80 -48.68
CA ASP A 272 -65.30 5.42 -49.10
C ASP A 272 -66.02 4.66 -50.23
N ASP A 273 -65.45 3.56 -50.73
CA ASP A 273 -65.98 2.81 -51.89
C ASP A 273 -66.71 1.52 -51.47
N GLU A 274 -67.77 1.67 -50.67
CA GLU A 274 -68.67 0.56 -50.35
C GLU A 274 -69.61 0.21 -51.52
N PRO A 275 -70.06 -1.05 -51.66
CA PRO A 275 -71.07 -1.42 -52.64
C PRO A 275 -72.40 -0.73 -52.30
N ARG A 276 -72.93 0.13 -53.18
CA ARG A 276 -74.29 0.64 -53.07
C ARG A 276 -75.25 -0.55 -52.92
N ARG A 277 -75.89 -0.66 -51.74
CA ARG A 277 -77.03 -1.56 -51.54
C ARG A 277 -78.05 -1.28 -52.65
N ALA A 278 -78.35 -2.30 -53.45
CA ALA A 278 -79.46 -2.26 -54.38
C ALA A 278 -80.74 -2.03 -53.55
N ALA A 279 -81.35 -0.87 -53.70
CA ALA A 279 -82.69 -0.62 -53.20
C ALA A 279 -83.63 -1.54 -54.00
N ASN A 280 -84.11 -2.61 -53.36
CA ASN A 280 -85.19 -3.42 -53.92
C ASN A 280 -86.46 -2.56 -54.03
N ASP A 281 -87.01 -2.50 -55.25
CA ASP A 281 -88.44 -2.55 -55.62
C ASP A 281 -89.33 -3.05 -54.46
N LYS A 282 -90.54 -2.58 -54.14
CA LYS A 282 -91.65 -1.85 -54.79
C LYS A 282 -92.80 -1.86 -53.73
N PRO A 283 -94.01 -1.36 -54.00
CA PRO A 283 -94.46 -0.31 -54.91
C PRO A 283 -94.87 0.98 -54.18
#